data_AF-A0A8T3RMP5-F1
#
_entry.id   AF-A0A8T3RMP5-F1
#
_cell.length_a   1.000
_cell.length_b   1.000
_cell.length_c   1.000
_cell.angle_alpha   90.00
_cell.angle_beta   90.00
_cell.angle_gamma   90.00
#
_symmetry.space_group_name_H-M   'P 1'
#
loop_
_entity.id
_entity.type
_entity.pdbx_description
1 polymer ?
#
loop_
_entity_poly.entity_id
_entity_poly.type
_entity_poly.pdbx_seq_one_letter_code
_entity_poly.pdbx_strand_id
1 'polypeptide(L)'
;MDTPSASMRGLARRLLAVEAATPTSSGGAIDGGARVQHEAVRVCEKLRISLTRLAGADGFASLLGRSLALARVEVPSLNRITVKPDCSMDGLDALAADETDGGARAATALAAHLLGLLVTFIGEPLTLRLVREAWPDASLDE
;
A
#
# COMPACT_ATOMS: atom_id res chain seq x y z
N MET A 1 14.91 11.27 -7.25
CA MET A 1 13.98 10.30 -7.85
C MET A 1 13.77 9.13 -6.91
N ASP A 2 12.64 9.07 -6.22
CA ASP A 2 12.44 9.80 -4.97
C ASP A 2 12.09 8.74 -3.93
N THR A 3 13.07 8.41 -3.09
CA THR A 3 12.84 7.53 -1.95
C THR A 3 11.77 8.18 -1.07
N PRO A 4 10.66 7.48 -0.72
CA PRO A 4 9.59 8.09 0.04
C PRO A 4 10.14 8.58 1.38
N SER A 5 9.70 9.77 1.77
CA SER A 5 10.18 10.44 2.98
C SER A 5 10.00 9.57 4.21
N ALA A 6 10.80 9.81 5.25
CA ALA A 6 10.68 9.09 6.51
C ALA A 6 9.26 9.18 7.09
N SER A 7 8.61 10.33 6.92
CA SER A 7 7.21 10.55 7.30
C SER A 7 6.26 9.62 6.54
N MET A 8 6.35 9.55 5.20
CA MET A 8 5.47 8.68 4.40
C MET A 8 5.70 7.20 4.66
N ARG A 9 6.95 6.79 4.96
CA ARG A 9 7.24 5.42 5.42
C ARG A 9 6.64 5.15 6.79
N GLY A 10 6.72 6.11 7.71
CA GLY A 10 6.08 6.01 9.03
C GLY A 10 4.57 5.84 8.91
N LEU A 11 3.93 6.68 8.10
CA LEU A 11 2.49 6.59 7.83
C LEU A 11 2.11 5.26 7.17
N ALA A 12 2.86 4.81 6.16
CA ALA A 12 2.64 3.52 5.52
C ALA A 12 2.67 2.35 6.53
N ARG A 13 3.67 2.32 7.43
CA ARG A 13 3.74 1.29 8.48
C ARG A 13 2.56 1.34 9.43
N ARG A 14 2.10 2.54 9.83
CA ARG A 14 0.91 2.69 10.69
C ARG A 14 -0.34 2.17 10.00
N LEU A 15 -0.55 2.50 8.73
CA LEU A 15 -1.68 2.00 7.96
C LEU A 15 -1.67 0.47 7.84
N LEU A 16 -0.51 -0.12 7.57
CA LEU A 16 -0.36 -1.58 7.53
C LEU A 16 -0.66 -2.20 8.89
N ALA A 17 -0.18 -1.61 10.00
CA ALA A 17 -0.47 -2.10 11.34
C ALA A 17 -1.96 -2.01 11.71
N VAL A 18 -2.65 -0.93 11.29
CA VAL A 18 -4.12 -0.82 11.43
C VAL A 18 -4.82 -1.92 10.65
N GLU A 19 -4.40 -2.19 9.42
CA GLU A 19 -4.94 -3.28 8.62
C GLU A 19 -4.56 -4.68 9.14
N ALA A 20 -3.48 -4.81 9.90
CA ALA A 20 -3.08 -6.07 10.54
C ALA A 20 -3.95 -6.38 11.76
N ALA A 21 -4.41 -5.33 12.45
CA ALA A 21 -5.24 -5.40 13.64
C ALA A 21 -6.73 -5.55 13.34
N THR A 22 -7.19 -5.19 12.14
CA THR A 22 -8.58 -5.43 11.71
C THR A 22 -8.80 -6.93 11.48
N PRO A 23 -9.66 -7.60 12.28
CA PRO A 23 -9.89 -9.02 12.12
C PRO A 23 -10.55 -9.27 10.75
N THR A 24 -9.85 -10.00 9.89
CA THR A 24 -10.44 -10.50 8.64
C THR A 24 -11.35 -11.69 9.00
N SER A 25 -12.55 -11.75 8.43
CA SER A 25 -13.53 -12.83 8.71
C SER A 25 -13.07 -14.25 8.28
N SER A 26 -11.85 -14.41 7.79
CA SER A 26 -11.24 -15.72 7.52
C SER A 26 -10.43 -16.18 8.74
N GLY A 27 -11.10 -16.89 9.64
CA GLY A 27 -10.52 -17.60 10.79
C GLY A 27 -9.67 -18.81 10.38
N GLY A 28 -8.57 -18.56 9.68
CA GLY A 28 -7.53 -19.56 9.41
C GLY A 28 -6.18 -18.99 9.80
N ALA A 29 -5.32 -19.83 10.37
CA ALA A 29 -3.93 -19.48 10.67
C ALA A 29 -3.18 -19.17 9.36
N ILE A 30 -3.23 -17.92 8.94
CA ILE A 30 -2.46 -17.42 7.81
C ILE A 30 -1.04 -17.10 8.29
N ASP A 31 -0.06 -17.61 7.53
CA ASP A 31 1.36 -17.35 7.75
C ASP A 31 1.65 -15.83 7.75
N GLY A 32 2.66 -15.41 8.52
CA GLY A 32 3.00 -14.00 8.74
C GLY A 32 3.26 -13.24 7.43
N GLY A 33 3.85 -13.90 6.43
CA GLY A 33 4.04 -13.32 5.10
C GLY A 33 2.71 -13.00 4.40
N ALA A 34 1.79 -13.97 4.37
CA ALA A 34 0.48 -13.83 3.73
C ALA A 34 -0.36 -12.71 4.37
N ARG A 35 -0.29 -12.52 5.70
CA ARG A 35 -0.97 -11.41 6.40
C ARG A 35 -0.56 -10.06 5.86
N VAL A 36 0.75 -9.84 5.76
CA VAL A 36 1.34 -8.57 5.36
C VAL A 36 1.03 -8.21 3.91
N GLN A 37 0.93 -9.22 3.06
CA GLN A 37 0.46 -9.06 1.68
C GLN A 37 -0.98 -8.58 1.61
N HIS A 38 -1.86 -9.21 2.39
CA HIS A 38 -3.25 -8.79 2.48
C HIS A 38 -3.40 -7.35 3.01
N GLU A 39 -2.55 -6.94 3.95
CA GLU A 39 -2.54 -5.57 4.48
C GLU A 39 -2.21 -4.54 3.39
N ALA A 40 -1.18 -4.81 2.56
CA ALA A 40 -0.82 -3.93 1.45
C ALA A 40 -1.94 -3.78 0.42
N VAL A 41 -2.60 -4.90 0.08
CA VAL A 41 -3.77 -4.91 -0.81
C VAL A 41 -4.89 -4.06 -0.20
N ARG A 42 -5.21 -4.26 1.09
CA ARG A 42 -6.27 -3.51 1.76
C ARG A 42 -6.00 -2.01 1.80
N VAL A 43 -4.75 -1.59 2.03
CA VAL A 43 -4.35 -0.18 1.97
C VAL A 43 -4.60 0.40 0.56
N CYS A 44 -4.16 -0.28 -0.48
CA CYS A 44 -4.36 0.17 -1.87
C CYS A 44 -5.85 0.23 -2.24
N GLU A 45 -6.63 -0.78 -1.85
CA GLU A 45 -8.06 -0.87 -2.10
C GLU A 45 -8.87 0.21 -1.36
N LYS A 46 -8.55 0.50 -0.10
CA LYS A 46 -9.20 1.59 0.64
C LYS A 46 -8.92 2.94 0.00
N LEU A 47 -7.67 3.17 -0.44
CA LEU A 47 -7.31 4.39 -1.17
C LEU A 47 -7.95 4.46 -2.55
N ARG A 48 -8.22 3.32 -3.21
CA ARG A 48 -8.83 3.26 -4.54
C ARG A 48 -10.13 4.04 -4.60
N ILE A 49 -10.99 3.96 -3.58
CA ILE A 49 -12.28 4.67 -3.58
C ILE A 49 -12.06 6.18 -3.68
N SER A 50 -11.22 6.74 -2.79
CA SER A 50 -10.97 8.18 -2.75
C SER A 50 -10.17 8.65 -3.97
N LEU A 51 -9.20 7.86 -4.43
CA LEU A 51 -8.39 8.20 -5.60
C LEU A 51 -9.14 8.07 -6.93
N THR A 52 -10.05 7.11 -7.05
CA THR A 52 -10.93 7.00 -8.22
C THR A 52 -11.89 8.18 -8.30
N ARG A 53 -12.39 8.68 -7.16
CA ARG A 53 -13.20 9.91 -7.12
C ARG A 53 -12.40 11.15 -7.54
N LEU A 54 -11.13 11.20 -7.16
CA LEU A 54 -10.25 12.34 -7.43
C LEU A 54 -9.72 12.37 -8.88
N ALA A 55 -9.26 11.23 -9.39
CA ALA A 55 -8.49 11.13 -10.63
C ALA A 55 -9.07 10.12 -11.64
N GLY A 56 -10.20 9.49 -11.35
CA GLY A 56 -10.77 8.42 -12.15
C GLY A 56 -10.06 7.08 -11.98
N ALA A 57 -10.63 6.03 -12.59
CA ALA A 57 -10.08 4.68 -12.52
C ALA A 57 -8.70 4.59 -13.18
N ASP A 58 -8.55 5.22 -14.36
CA ASP A 58 -7.27 5.25 -15.09
C ASP A 58 -6.19 6.04 -14.34
N GLY A 59 -6.58 7.09 -13.63
CA GLY A 59 -5.68 7.86 -12.77
C GLY A 59 -5.18 7.02 -11.59
N PHE A 60 -6.06 6.28 -10.94
CA PHE A 60 -5.66 5.34 -9.88
C PHE A 60 -4.75 4.22 -10.42
N ALA A 61 -5.10 3.60 -11.54
CA ALA A 61 -4.28 2.56 -12.18
C ALA A 61 -2.87 3.07 -12.51
N SER A 62 -2.77 4.30 -13.04
CA SER A 62 -1.50 4.95 -13.35
C SER A 62 -0.67 5.23 -12.08
N LEU A 63 -1.30 5.67 -11.00
CA LEU A 63 -0.65 5.91 -9.71
C LEU A 63 -0.12 4.60 -9.09
N LEU A 64 -0.94 3.55 -9.09
CA LEU A 64 -0.57 2.24 -8.56
C LEU A 64 0.53 1.58 -9.40
N GLY A 65 0.44 1.66 -10.72
CA GLY A 65 1.50 1.17 -11.62
C GLY A 65 2.82 1.90 -11.39
N ARG A 66 2.78 3.23 -11.22
CA ARG A 66 3.99 4.02 -10.94
C ARG A 66 4.56 3.75 -9.55
N SER A 67 3.72 3.63 -8.52
CA SER A 67 4.19 3.33 -7.17
C SER A 67 4.86 1.94 -7.12
N LEU A 68 4.30 0.95 -7.81
CA LEU A 68 4.91 -0.37 -7.93
C LEU A 68 6.25 -0.32 -8.69
N ALA A 69 6.33 0.43 -9.78
CA ALA A 69 7.57 0.59 -10.53
C ALA A 69 8.69 1.19 -9.66
N LEU A 70 8.38 2.21 -8.85
CA LEU A 70 9.35 2.80 -7.91
C LEU A 70 9.70 1.85 -6.77
N ALA A 71 8.72 1.15 -6.21
CA ALA A 71 8.94 0.21 -5.13
C ALA A 71 9.80 -0.99 -5.56
N ARG A 72 9.69 -1.45 -6.81
CA ARG A 72 10.55 -2.51 -7.39
C ARG A 72 12.03 -2.14 -7.44
N VAL A 73 12.35 -0.85 -7.63
CA VAL A 73 13.74 -0.36 -7.59
C VAL A 73 14.31 -0.50 -6.18
N GLU A 74 13.48 -0.30 -5.16
CA GLU A 74 13.89 -0.38 -3.75
C GLU A 74 13.87 -1.81 -3.19
N VAL A 75 12.90 -2.62 -3.61
CA VAL A 75 12.63 -3.96 -3.10
C VAL A 75 12.44 -4.91 -4.31
N PRO A 76 13.52 -5.57 -4.78
CA PRO A 76 13.46 -6.40 -5.99
C PRO A 76 12.49 -7.58 -5.94
N SER A 77 12.08 -8.04 -4.74
CA SER A 77 11.06 -9.11 -4.61
C SER A 77 9.69 -8.69 -5.17
N LEU A 78 9.41 -7.38 -5.26
CA LEU A 78 8.20 -6.83 -5.89
C LEU A 78 8.14 -7.04 -7.41
N ASN A 79 9.22 -7.49 -8.06
CA ASN A 79 9.20 -7.85 -9.48
C ASN A 79 8.26 -9.04 -9.76
N ARG A 80 7.92 -9.81 -8.73
CA ARG A 80 6.96 -10.92 -8.79
C ARG A 80 5.50 -10.45 -8.76
N ILE A 81 5.23 -9.23 -8.28
CA ILE A 81 3.87 -8.69 -8.21
C ILE A 81 3.45 -8.12 -9.55
N THR A 82 2.24 -8.43 -10.02
CA THR A 82 1.65 -7.81 -11.21
C THR A 82 0.36 -7.09 -10.85
N VAL A 83 0.15 -5.88 -11.39
CA VAL A 83 -1.12 -5.15 -11.26
C VAL A 83 -1.95 -5.44 -12.51
N LYS A 84 -3.18 -5.93 -12.32
CA LYS A 84 -4.15 -6.19 -13.37
C LYS A 84 -4.87 -4.91 -13.82
N PRO A 85 -5.59 -4.92 -14.96
CA PRO A 85 -6.37 -3.77 -15.42
C PRO A 85 -7.46 -3.31 -14.44
N ASP A 86 -7.97 -4.22 -13.60
CA ASP A 86 -8.91 -3.90 -12.52
C ASP A 86 -8.22 -3.36 -11.24
N CYS A 87 -6.91 -3.10 -11.33
CA CYS A 87 -6.03 -2.70 -10.23
C CYS A 87 -5.83 -3.73 -9.13
N SER A 88 -6.31 -4.97 -9.31
CA SER A 88 -5.98 -6.06 -8.40
C SER A 88 -4.51 -6.47 -8.56
N MET A 89 -3.93 -7.04 -7.50
CA MET A 89 -2.53 -7.45 -7.49
C MET A 89 -2.40 -8.98 -7.43
N ASP A 90 -1.59 -9.54 -8.34
CA ASP A 90 -1.23 -10.95 -8.38
C ASP A 90 0.23 -11.16 -7.94
N GLY A 91 0.56 -12.40 -7.56
CA GLY A 91 1.93 -12.78 -7.23
C GLY A 91 2.35 -12.47 -5.79
N LEU A 92 1.38 -12.09 -4.93
CA LEU A 92 1.64 -11.85 -3.52
C LEU A 92 2.05 -13.14 -2.78
N ASP A 93 1.47 -14.29 -3.12
CA ASP A 93 1.84 -15.59 -2.52
C ASP A 93 3.33 -15.90 -2.67
N ALA A 94 3.94 -15.46 -3.77
CA ALA A 94 5.37 -15.64 -4.02
C ALA A 94 6.27 -14.76 -3.13
N LEU A 95 5.71 -13.72 -2.49
CA LEU A 95 6.40 -12.98 -1.42
C LEU A 95 6.26 -13.66 -0.05
N ALA A 96 5.27 -14.54 0.14
CA ALA A 96 5.09 -15.25 1.42
C ALA A 96 6.15 -16.33 1.60
N ALA A 97 6.60 -16.93 0.50
CA ALA A 97 7.64 -17.94 0.49
C ALA A 97 9.05 -17.39 0.82
N ASP A 98 9.22 -16.06 0.84
CA ASP A 98 10.45 -15.40 1.28
C ASP A 98 10.36 -15.14 2.80
N GLU A 99 10.86 -16.07 3.62
CA GLU A 99 10.74 -16.06 5.10
C GLU A 99 11.34 -14.81 5.78
N THR A 100 12.15 -14.02 5.08
CA THR A 100 12.91 -12.91 5.66
C THR A 100 12.24 -11.54 5.49
N ASP A 101 11.27 -11.17 6.32
CA ASP A 101 10.65 -9.81 6.42
C ASP A 101 10.26 -9.14 5.07
N GLY A 102 10.28 -9.91 3.99
CA GLY A 102 10.34 -9.41 2.63
C GLY A 102 9.00 -8.86 2.22
N GLY A 103 7.94 -9.53 2.70
CA GLY A 103 6.56 -9.05 2.63
C GLY A 103 6.37 -7.70 3.31
N ALA A 104 6.88 -7.49 4.52
CA ALA A 104 6.66 -6.24 5.27
C ALA A 104 7.41 -5.07 4.67
N ARG A 105 8.65 -5.32 4.26
CA ARG A 105 9.43 -4.34 3.52
C ARG A 105 8.77 -4.00 2.18
N ALA A 106 8.30 -5.00 1.42
CA ALA A 106 7.63 -4.82 0.14
C ALA A 106 6.31 -4.06 0.27
N ALA A 107 5.46 -4.45 1.24
CA ALA A 107 4.21 -3.79 1.57
C ALA A 107 4.43 -2.33 1.97
N THR A 108 5.39 -2.09 2.86
CA THR A 108 5.75 -0.74 3.31
C THR A 108 6.25 0.10 2.14
N ALA A 109 7.13 -0.45 1.30
CA ALA A 109 7.66 0.27 0.15
C ALA A 109 6.54 0.66 -0.83
N LEU A 110 5.67 -0.28 -1.21
CA LEU A 110 4.55 0.00 -2.12
C LEU A 110 3.62 1.10 -1.58
N ALA A 111 3.17 0.97 -0.33
CA ALA A 111 2.30 1.96 0.31
C ALA A 111 2.99 3.32 0.46
N ALA A 112 4.27 3.34 0.84
CA ALA A 112 5.03 4.59 1.00
C ALA A 112 5.25 5.31 -0.33
N HIS A 113 5.54 4.58 -1.42
CA HIS A 113 5.67 5.17 -2.76
C HIS A 113 4.33 5.70 -3.28
N LEU A 114 3.22 5.01 -3.03
CA LEU A 114 1.89 5.50 -3.38
C LEU A 114 1.58 6.81 -2.65
N LEU A 115 1.77 6.85 -1.32
CA LEU A 115 1.58 8.06 -0.52
C LEU A 115 2.52 9.19 -0.96
N GLY A 116 3.79 8.87 -1.23
CA GLY A 116 4.77 9.83 -1.72
C GLY A 116 4.34 10.49 -3.03
N LEU A 117 3.82 9.71 -3.99
CA LEU A 117 3.27 10.24 -5.24
C LEU A 117 2.07 11.15 -5.00
N LEU A 118 1.17 10.81 -4.07
CA LEU A 118 0.06 11.69 -3.70
C LEU A 118 0.59 13.02 -3.15
N VAL A 119 1.56 12.98 -2.24
CA VAL A 119 2.17 14.22 -1.72
C VAL A 119 2.79 15.04 -2.84
N THR A 120 3.46 14.40 -3.81
CA THR A 120 4.04 15.09 -4.97
C THR A 120 2.97 15.75 -5.87
N PHE A 121 1.84 15.10 -6.10
CA PHE A 121 0.83 15.59 -7.05
C PHE A 121 -0.20 16.54 -6.44
N ILE A 122 -0.62 16.30 -5.20
CA ILE A 122 -1.72 17.04 -4.55
C ILE A 122 -1.31 17.68 -3.22
N GLY A 123 -0.06 17.50 -2.80
CA GLY A 123 0.44 18.03 -1.53
C GLY A 123 0.10 17.16 -0.33
N GLU A 124 0.87 17.34 0.73
CA GLU A 124 0.71 16.63 2.00
C GLU A 124 -0.65 16.85 2.67
N PRO A 125 -1.20 18.09 2.77
CA PRO A 125 -2.48 18.31 3.44
C PRO A 125 -3.64 17.54 2.82
N LEU A 126 -3.71 17.48 1.48
CA LEU A 126 -4.75 16.73 0.78
C LEU A 126 -4.52 15.22 0.88
N THR A 127 -3.27 14.77 0.81
CA THR A 127 -2.93 13.35 1.00
C THR A 127 -3.39 12.85 2.36
N LEU A 128 -3.10 13.59 3.45
CA LEU A 128 -3.51 13.22 4.79
C LEU A 128 -5.04 13.25 4.97
N ARG A 129 -5.75 14.16 4.28
CA ARG A 129 -7.22 14.16 4.26
C ARG A 129 -7.79 12.90 3.60
N LEU A 130 -7.28 12.51 2.44
CA LEU A 130 -7.72 11.28 1.76
C LEU A 130 -7.46 10.03 2.60
N VAL A 131 -6.31 9.98 3.29
CA VAL A 131 -6.00 8.89 4.21
C VAL A 131 -6.97 8.88 5.39
N ARG A 132 -7.24 10.02 6.04
CA ARG A 132 -8.23 10.07 7.14
C ARG A 132 -9.64 9.70 6.69
N GLU A 133 -10.04 10.09 5.47
CA GLU A 133 -11.32 9.69 4.89
C GLU A 133 -11.43 8.18 4.66
N ALA A 134 -10.33 7.52 4.29
CA ALA A 134 -10.27 6.07 4.07
C ALA A 134 -10.13 5.28 5.39
N TRP A 135 -9.67 5.91 6.47
CA TRP A 135 -9.52 5.34 7.81
C TRP A 135 -10.10 6.25 8.89
N PRO A 136 -11.43 6.45 8.92
CA PRO A 136 -12.06 7.39 9.87
C PRO A 136 -11.89 6.97 11.33
N ASP A 137 -11.80 5.66 11.60
CA ASP A 137 -11.70 5.11 12.96
C ASP A 137 -10.26 4.85 13.42
N ALA A 138 -9.27 5.11 12.58
CA ALA A 138 -7.88 4.85 12.92
C ALA A 138 -7.24 6.08 13.57
N SER A 139 -6.62 5.89 14.74
CA SER A 139 -5.74 6.90 15.32
C SER A 139 -4.44 6.97 14.49
N LEU A 140 -4.43 7.82 13.47
CA LEU A 140 -3.28 8.04 12.58
C LEU A 140 -2.45 9.28 12.95
N ASP A 141 -2.89 10.02 13.97
CA ASP A 141 -2.21 11.17 14.54
C ASP A 141 -0.89 10.75 15.24
N GLU A 142 0.10 11.64 15.21
CA GLU A 142 1.49 11.41 15.65
C GLU A 142 1.65 10.89 17.09
#